data_AF-W6RPS0-F1
#
_entry.id   AF-W6RPS0-F1
#
_cell.length_a   1.000
_cell.length_b   1.000
_cell.length_c   1.000
_cell.angle_alpha   90.00
_cell.angle_beta   90.00
_cell.angle_gamma   90.00
#
_symmetry.space_group_name_H-M   'P 1'
#
loop_
_entity.id
_entity.type
_entity.pdbx_description
1 polymer ?
#
loop_
_entity_poly.entity_id
_entity_poly.type
_entity_poly.pdbx_seq_one_letter_code
_entity_poly.pdbx_strand_id
1 'polypeptide(L)'
;MAQLTVECGYVDRDFLLHAHDDLRFLLGLLQDAFAEIRRWKPRRQLRAEYARKNANYAAECAMRSNDQMFRRFLLEKKGATEVSDAVRVDSHVRYLLKIDSRNELNTDAGARNRWLELRAEFDAWTGR
;
A
#
# COMPACT_ATOMS: atom_id res chain seq x y z
N MET A 1 20.43 32.38 -22.60
CA MET A 1 19.50 33.51 -22.87
C MET A 1 18.59 33.09 -23.99
N ALA A 2 17.27 33.14 -23.80
CA ALA A 2 16.31 32.89 -24.89
C ALA A 2 16.45 34.03 -25.92
N GLN A 3 16.70 33.69 -27.19
CA GLN A 3 16.80 34.67 -28.26
C GLN A 3 15.50 34.66 -29.05
N LEU A 4 14.75 35.77 -29.00
CA LEU A 4 13.57 35.96 -29.85
C LEU A 4 14.08 36.25 -31.28
N THR A 5 13.80 35.35 -32.21
CA THR A 5 14.11 35.55 -33.62
C THR A 5 13.16 36.59 -34.23
N VAL A 6 13.59 37.25 -35.31
CA VAL A 6 12.81 38.31 -35.98
C VAL A 6 11.45 37.80 -36.50
N GLU A 7 11.34 36.50 -36.76
CA GLU A 7 10.10 35.83 -37.22
C GLU A 7 9.08 35.55 -36.09
N CYS A 8 9.43 35.80 -34.83
CA CYS A 8 8.51 35.60 -33.71
C CYS A 8 7.37 36.62 -33.78
N GLY A 9 6.13 36.14 -33.97
CA GLY A 9 4.95 37.00 -34.10
C GLY A 9 4.69 37.82 -32.83
N TYR A 10 3.87 38.86 -32.93
CA TYR A 10 3.49 39.66 -31.76
C TYR A 10 2.87 38.79 -30.65
N VAL A 11 1.98 37.86 -31.02
CA VAL A 11 1.31 36.94 -30.08
C VAL A 11 2.30 36.04 -29.36
N ASP A 12 3.28 35.49 -30.07
CA ASP A 12 4.30 34.61 -29.48
C ASP A 12 5.22 35.38 -28.52
N ARG A 13 5.59 36.63 -28.88
CA ARG A 13 6.37 37.50 -28.00
C ARG A 13 5.60 37.88 -26.74
N ASP A 14 4.34 38.27 -26.90
CA ASP A 14 3.47 38.65 -25.79
C ASP A 14 3.26 37.47 -24.83
N PHE A 15 3.02 36.27 -25.36
CA PHE A 15 2.96 35.04 -24.58
C PHE A 15 4.27 34.77 -23.83
N LEU A 16 5.43 34.83 -24.50
CA LEU A 16 6.73 34.55 -23.88
C LEU A 16 7.12 35.56 -22.80
N LEU A 17 6.70 36.83 -22.95
CA LEU A 17 6.95 37.87 -21.96
C LEU A 17 6.17 37.62 -20.65
N HIS A 18 4.94 37.12 -20.74
CA HIS A 18 4.08 36.86 -19.58
C HIS A 18 4.16 35.42 -19.05
N ALA A 19 4.74 34.49 -19.83
CA ALA A 19 4.80 33.07 -19.50
C ALA A 19 5.39 32.79 -18.11
N HIS A 20 6.38 33.56 -17.67
CA HIS A 20 6.96 33.38 -16.34
C HIS A 20 5.98 33.70 -15.20
N ASP A 21 5.16 34.74 -15.37
CA ASP A 21 4.19 35.17 -14.37
C ASP A 21 2.98 34.23 -14.38
N ASP A 22 2.54 33.80 -15.56
CA ASP A 22 1.49 32.79 -15.72
C ASP A 22 1.91 31.45 -15.10
N LEU A 23 3.14 30.99 -15.36
CA LEU A 23 3.66 29.75 -14.77
C LEU A 23 3.78 29.88 -13.24
N ARG A 24 4.24 31.03 -12.73
CA ARG A 24 4.29 31.26 -11.27
C ARG A 24 2.89 31.23 -10.66
N PHE A 25 1.92 31.88 -11.31
CA PHE A 25 0.53 31.89 -10.87
C PHE A 25 -0.05 30.47 -10.84
N LEU A 26 0.09 29.71 -11.93
CA LEU A 26 -0.40 28.34 -12.02
C LEU A 26 0.23 27.41 -10.97
N LEU A 27 1.54 27.52 -10.76
CA LEU A 27 2.24 26.73 -9.75
C LEU A 27 1.80 27.10 -8.32
N GLY A 28 1.59 28.38 -8.04
CA GLY A 28 1.03 28.85 -6.76
C GLY A 28 -0.39 28.32 -6.53
N LEU A 29 -1.25 28.43 -7.53
CA LEU A 29 -2.61 27.92 -7.47
C LEU A 29 -2.66 26.42 -7.21
N LEU A 30 -1.79 25.63 -7.85
CA LEU A 30 -1.68 24.20 -7.60
C LEU A 30 -1.19 23.89 -6.18
N GLN A 31 -0.20 24.65 -5.67
CA GLN A 31 0.29 24.49 -4.30
C GLN A 31 -0.82 24.73 -3.28
N ASP A 32 -1.60 25.80 -3.45
CA ASP A 32 -2.72 26.15 -2.57
C ASP A 32 -3.84 25.11 -2.65
N ALA A 33 -4.22 24.69 -3.85
CA ALA A 33 -5.21 23.64 -4.05
C ALA A 33 -4.78 22.32 -3.39
N PHE A 34 -3.51 21.91 -3.53
CA PHE A 34 -3.01 20.72 -2.86
C PHE A 34 -2.93 20.88 -1.34
N ALA A 35 -2.60 22.07 -0.84
CA ALA A 35 -2.62 22.35 0.60
C ALA A 35 -4.04 22.20 1.17
N GLU A 36 -5.03 22.75 0.47
CA GLU A 36 -6.43 22.67 0.87
C GLU A 36 -6.96 21.23 0.76
N ILE A 37 -6.64 20.49 -0.30
CA ILE A 37 -6.97 19.06 -0.42
C ILE A 37 -6.35 18.27 0.75
N ARG A 38 -5.09 18.52 1.11
CA ARG A 38 -4.45 17.88 2.27
C ARG A 38 -5.12 18.24 3.59
N ARG A 39 -5.63 19.46 3.71
CA ARG A 39 -6.37 19.94 4.89
C ARG A 39 -7.71 19.22 5.05
N TRP A 40 -8.44 19.00 3.95
CA TRP A 40 -9.74 18.34 3.95
C TRP A 40 -9.66 16.81 3.89
N LYS A 41 -8.53 16.23 3.49
CA LYS A 41 -8.33 14.77 3.55
C LYS A 41 -8.53 14.34 5.02
N PRO A 42 -9.59 13.59 5.34
CA PRO A 42 -9.94 13.29 6.73
C PRO A 42 -8.71 12.69 7.43
N ARG A 43 -8.36 13.18 8.62
CA ARG A 43 -7.28 12.59 9.44
C ARG A 43 -7.39 11.06 9.55
N ARG A 44 -8.61 10.51 9.45
CA ARG A 44 -8.88 9.07 9.39
C ARG A 44 -8.38 8.40 8.10
N GLN A 45 -8.52 9.03 6.94
CA GLN A 45 -8.00 8.51 5.66
C GLN A 45 -6.46 8.58 5.64
N LEU A 46 -5.86 9.68 6.10
CA LEU A 46 -4.40 9.80 6.22
C LEU A 46 -3.83 8.76 7.19
N ARG A 47 -4.47 8.54 8.35
CA ARG A 47 -4.08 7.47 9.29
C ARG A 47 -4.26 6.08 8.68
N ALA A 48 -5.34 5.82 7.97
CA ALA A 48 -5.57 4.53 7.32
C ALA A 48 -4.56 4.28 6.18
N GLU A 49 -4.17 5.32 5.44
CA GLU A 49 -3.19 5.27 4.36
C GLU A 49 -1.77 5.08 4.92
N TYR A 50 -1.39 5.80 5.99
CA TYR A 50 -0.15 5.56 6.72
C TYR A 50 -0.11 4.19 7.37
N ALA A 51 -1.21 3.76 8.01
CA ALA A 51 -1.32 2.43 8.60
C ALA A 51 -1.25 1.35 7.52
N ARG A 52 -1.85 1.54 6.33
CA ARG A 52 -1.70 0.62 5.19
C ARG A 52 -0.28 0.58 4.66
N LYS A 53 0.39 1.72 4.57
CA LYS A 53 1.76 1.83 4.06
C LYS A 53 2.79 1.27 5.05
N ASN A 54 2.49 1.35 6.34
CA ASN A 54 3.31 0.80 7.44
C ASN A 54 2.78 -0.54 7.97
N ALA A 55 1.72 -1.10 7.38
CA ALA A 55 1.17 -2.40 7.79
C ALA A 55 2.16 -3.46 7.35
N ASN A 56 2.94 -3.94 8.30
CA ASN A 56 3.84 -5.05 8.08
C ASN A 56 3.05 -6.36 8.20
N TYR A 57 2.35 -6.73 7.13
CA TYR A 57 1.59 -7.98 7.02
C TYR A 57 2.50 -9.20 7.18
N ALA A 58 3.78 -9.09 6.79
CA ALA A 58 4.76 -10.14 7.04
C ALA A 58 4.97 -10.39 8.54
N ALA A 59 5.12 -9.31 9.33
CA ALA A 59 5.26 -9.41 10.79
C ALA A 59 3.97 -9.92 11.45
N GLU A 60 2.81 -9.44 11.01
CA GLU A 60 1.51 -9.94 11.48
C GLU A 60 1.36 -11.45 11.23
N CYS A 61 1.67 -11.89 10.01
CA CYS A 61 1.63 -13.29 9.63
C CYS A 61 2.58 -14.15 10.48
N ALA A 62 3.79 -13.65 10.76
CA ALA A 62 4.75 -14.34 11.62
C ALA A 62 4.25 -14.47 13.07
N MET A 63 3.69 -13.38 13.64
CA MET A 63 3.09 -13.42 14.97
C MET A 63 1.92 -14.39 15.05
N ARG A 64 1.04 -14.40 14.05
CA ARG A 64 -0.11 -15.32 13.97
C ARG A 64 0.31 -16.77 13.80
N SER A 65 1.36 -17.05 13.04
CA SER A 65 1.91 -18.40 12.89
C SER A 65 2.42 -18.99 14.22
N ASN A 66 2.74 -18.14 15.21
CA ASN A 66 3.13 -18.56 16.56
C ASN A 66 1.95 -18.73 17.52
N ASP A 67 0.74 -18.31 17.13
CA ASP A 67 -0.47 -18.50 17.94
C ASP A 67 -0.91 -19.97 17.91
N GLN A 68 -1.07 -20.58 19.08
CA GLN A 68 -1.47 -21.98 19.20
C GLN A 68 -2.87 -22.24 18.61
N MET A 69 -3.78 -21.27 18.70
CA MET A 69 -5.13 -21.40 18.15
C MET A 69 -5.10 -21.36 16.62
N PHE A 70 -4.22 -20.53 16.05
CA PHE A 70 -4.01 -20.48 14.60
C PHE A 70 -3.40 -21.79 14.08
N ARG A 71 -2.46 -22.38 14.81
CA ARG A 71 -1.90 -23.70 14.46
C ARG A 71 -2.97 -24.80 14.46
N ARG A 72 -3.90 -24.80 15.41
CA ARG A 72 -5.05 -25.72 15.42
C ARG A 72 -5.96 -25.51 14.23
N PHE A 73 -6.28 -24.26 13.88
CA PHE A 73 -7.03 -23.95 12.68
C PHE A 73 -6.37 -24.52 11.40
N LEU A 74 -5.04 -24.38 11.28
CA LEU A 74 -4.32 -24.94 10.14
C LEU A 74 -4.44 -26.48 10.05
N LEU A 75 -4.39 -27.18 11.19
CA LEU A 75 -4.62 -28.63 11.24
C LEU A 75 -6.06 -29.00 10.83
N GLU A 76 -7.05 -28.38 11.47
CA GLU A 76 -8.44 -28.81 11.39
C GLU A 76 -9.13 -28.37 10.10
N LYS A 77 -8.80 -27.17 9.58
CA LYS A 77 -9.50 -26.56 8.44
C LYS A 77 -8.66 -26.49 7.17
N LYS A 78 -7.35 -26.39 7.28
CA LYS A 78 -6.46 -26.24 6.11
C LYS A 78 -5.63 -27.48 5.80
N GLY A 79 -5.83 -28.57 6.56
CA GLY A 79 -5.24 -29.87 6.28
C GLY A 79 -3.72 -29.91 6.50
N ALA A 80 -3.19 -29.08 7.39
CA ALA A 80 -1.80 -29.21 7.80
C ALA A 80 -1.59 -30.57 8.45
N THR A 81 -0.60 -31.34 7.98
CA THR A 81 -0.30 -32.68 8.53
C THR A 81 0.37 -32.60 9.90
N GLU A 82 1.16 -31.54 10.12
CA GLU A 82 1.91 -31.36 11.36
C GLU A 82 2.22 -29.86 11.60
N VAL A 83 1.90 -29.36 12.80
CA VAL A 83 2.13 -27.96 13.23
C VAL A 83 2.93 -27.88 14.54
N SER A 84 3.62 -28.96 14.89
CA SER A 84 4.48 -29.06 16.08
C SER A 84 5.66 -28.09 16.02
N ASP A 85 6.21 -27.88 14.82
CA ASP A 85 7.36 -27.03 14.54
C ASP A 85 6.96 -25.74 13.82
N ALA A 86 7.52 -24.62 14.27
CA ALA A 86 7.37 -23.31 13.65
C ALA A 86 7.84 -23.29 12.19
N VAL A 87 8.87 -24.08 11.84
CA VAL A 87 9.36 -24.18 10.45
C VAL A 87 8.30 -24.84 9.55
N ARG A 88 7.65 -25.90 10.04
CA ARG A 88 6.58 -26.58 9.28
C ARG A 88 5.34 -25.72 9.11
N VAL A 89 4.96 -24.99 10.15
CA VAL A 89 3.87 -23.99 10.08
C VAL A 89 4.20 -22.93 9.04
N ASP A 90 5.40 -22.37 9.06
CA ASP A 90 5.82 -21.36 8.09
C ASP A 90 5.80 -21.89 6.65
N SER A 91 6.36 -23.07 6.39
CA SER A 91 6.30 -23.71 5.07
C SER A 91 4.87 -23.95 4.59
N HIS A 92 3.98 -24.41 5.48
CA HIS A 92 2.58 -24.63 5.13
C HIS A 92 1.83 -23.32 4.86
N VAL A 93 2.07 -22.27 5.66
CA VAL A 93 1.49 -20.94 5.43
C VAL A 93 1.96 -20.36 4.10
N ARG A 94 3.25 -20.47 3.77
CA ARG A 94 3.79 -20.04 2.46
C ARG A 94 3.16 -20.80 1.30
N TYR A 95 2.95 -22.11 1.46
CA TYR A 95 2.26 -22.94 0.48
C TYR A 95 0.81 -22.48 0.26
N LEU A 96 0.03 -22.28 1.33
CA LEU A 96 -1.35 -21.79 1.25
C LEU A 96 -1.44 -20.42 0.57
N LEU A 97 -0.52 -19.53 0.95
CA LEU A 97 -0.46 -18.18 0.43
C LEU A 97 0.25 -18.09 -0.92
N LYS A 98 0.74 -19.20 -1.50
CA LYS A 98 1.62 -19.30 -2.69
C LYS A 98 2.58 -18.11 -2.81
N ILE A 99 3.49 -18.03 -1.84
CA ILE A 99 4.59 -17.06 -1.75
C ILE A 99 5.87 -17.80 -1.37
N ASP A 100 7.02 -17.28 -1.78
CA ASP A 100 8.33 -17.82 -1.38
C ASP A 100 8.80 -17.20 -0.06
N SER A 101 8.42 -15.93 0.17
CA SER A 101 8.78 -15.15 1.34
C SER A 101 7.58 -14.37 1.91
N ARG A 102 7.49 -14.33 3.25
CA ARG A 102 6.50 -13.49 3.96
C ARG A 102 6.58 -12.01 3.59
N ASN A 103 7.76 -11.51 3.18
CA ASN A 103 7.91 -10.12 2.75
C ASN A 103 7.04 -9.78 1.53
N GLU A 104 6.69 -10.77 0.71
CA GLU A 104 5.79 -10.57 -0.44
C GLU A 104 4.40 -10.10 0.00
N LEU A 105 3.97 -10.36 1.24
CA LEU A 105 2.70 -9.83 1.77
C LEU A 105 2.69 -8.30 1.86
N ASN A 106 3.87 -7.67 1.95
CA ASN A 106 3.99 -6.21 2.01
C ASN A 106 4.08 -5.59 0.61
N THR A 107 4.64 -6.31 -0.37
CA THR A 107 4.95 -5.78 -1.70
C THR A 107 3.94 -6.21 -2.78
N ASP A 108 3.44 -7.44 -2.73
CA ASP A 108 2.47 -7.98 -3.67
C ASP A 108 1.03 -7.88 -3.13
N ALA A 109 0.15 -7.30 -3.95
CA ALA A 109 -1.26 -7.19 -3.63
C ALA A 109 -1.97 -8.56 -3.66
N GLY A 110 -1.56 -9.47 -4.54
CA GLY A 110 -2.17 -10.81 -4.64
C GLY A 110 -1.88 -11.66 -3.41
N ALA A 111 -0.62 -11.72 -2.99
CA ALA A 111 -0.17 -12.33 -1.74
C ALA A 111 -0.88 -11.75 -0.52
N ARG A 112 -0.98 -10.41 -0.45
CA ARG A 112 -1.69 -9.73 0.64
C ARG A 112 -3.17 -10.10 0.73
N ASN A 113 -3.89 -10.15 -0.40
CA ASN A 113 -5.31 -10.49 -0.40
C ASN A 113 -5.54 -11.92 0.10
N ARG A 114 -4.73 -12.89 -0.36
CA ARG A 114 -4.76 -14.27 0.13
C ARG A 114 -4.52 -14.37 1.64
N TRP A 115 -3.63 -13.55 2.18
CA TRP A 115 -3.41 -13.47 3.63
C TRP A 115 -4.64 -12.94 4.38
N LEU A 116 -5.25 -11.87 3.88
CA LEU A 116 -6.43 -11.28 4.50
C LEU A 116 -7.64 -12.25 4.46
N GLU A 117 -7.81 -13.00 3.38
CA GLU A 117 -8.81 -14.06 3.26
C GLU A 117 -8.56 -15.18 4.28
N LEU A 118 -7.33 -15.70 4.36
CA LEU A 118 -6.96 -16.73 5.34
C LEU A 118 -7.21 -16.27 6.78
N ARG A 119 -6.90 -15.00 7.07
CA ARG A 119 -7.14 -14.40 8.39
C ARG A 119 -8.63 -14.27 8.69
N ALA A 120 -9.43 -13.83 7.72
CA ALA A 120 -10.87 -13.74 7.87
C ALA A 120 -11.52 -15.12 8.12
N GLU A 121 -11.05 -16.17 7.44
CA GLU A 121 -11.49 -17.54 7.70
C GLU A 121 -11.15 -18.02 9.11
N PHE A 122 -9.95 -17.68 9.61
CA PHE A 122 -9.55 -17.97 10.98
C PHE A 122 -10.43 -17.24 11.99
N ASP A 123 -10.65 -15.93 11.80
CA ASP A 123 -11.49 -15.13 12.70
C ASP A 123 -12.93 -15.69 12.74
N ALA A 124 -13.50 -16.01 11.58
CA ALA A 124 -14.81 -16.65 11.46
C ALA A 124 -14.87 -18.02 12.16
N TRP A 125 -13.81 -18.83 12.08
CA TRP A 125 -13.73 -20.10 12.79
C TRP A 125 -13.63 -19.94 14.31
N THR A 126 -12.91 -18.92 14.79
CA THR A 126 -12.82 -18.61 16.23
C THR A 126 -14.07 -17.94 16.80
N GLY A 127 -15.03 -17.55 15.95
CA GLY A 127 -16.27 -16.88 16.35
C GLY A 127 -16.05 -15.43 16.81
N ARG A 128 -15.01 -14.77 16.30
CA ARG A 128 -14.61 -13.42 16.70
C ARG A 128 -14.97 -12.38 15.64
#